data_AF-K0SSX2-F1
#
_entry.id   AF-K0SSX2-F1
#
_cell.length_a   1.000
_cell.length_b   1.000
_cell.length_c   1.000
_cell.angle_alpha   90.00
_cell.angle_beta   90.00
_cell.angle_gamma   90.00
#
_symmetry.space_group_name_H-M   'P 1'
#
loop_
_entity.id
_entity.type
_entity.pdbx_description
1 polymer ?
#
loop_
_entity_poly.entity_id
_entity_poly.type
_entity_poly.pdbx_seq_one_letter_code
_entity_poly.pdbx_strand_id
1 'polypeptide(L)'
;MDDEDASGRKRKCDTQIDNVFLYEGGDIAKGMKSQITQVRIGPQVKDIPREAFRGCINLAEVQIGEGSLEFIGDSAFRGCKALQEVAIPSSVIKLGDYAFGGCTNLAVVQFHEGLEIIEYSAFYECKVLQQIVIPSSVTELGAFAFYGCVNLAEVHLNEASVQFSEGLEFIDEGAFNECTALRSVTVPSSVTKVGNGAFGDCRNLTEVILLGGERLLNQGFLDRGLLGGERALNKNKLHEMIGNGRAPRVEFLLRTNAFHRCPLIALKISIPRALSERMQRLPRECRLSIEQRVHDLRRLQLTHYGNILACFPLPRGSSGCVEDTNDETAESLYQVLRLISFHELKESSILIELAMWKSRLDEDLSRADCRTSIPDPAKSLIMDYCGFTGFLEPAIEDT
;
A
#
# COMPACT_ATOMS: atom_id res chain seq x y z
N MET A 1 32.83 67.60 -0.82
CA MET A 1 33.81 66.78 -0.05
C MET A 1 32.94 66.15 1.01
N ASP A 2 32.23 65.16 0.50
CA ASP A 2 31.09 64.50 1.12
C ASP A 2 31.61 63.10 1.32
N ASP A 3 31.61 62.62 2.55
CA ASP A 3 31.38 61.21 2.80
C ASP A 3 30.96 61.00 4.26
N GLU A 4 29.82 60.34 4.35
CA GLU A 4 29.14 59.79 5.51
C GLU A 4 30.05 58.81 6.28
N ASP A 5 29.87 58.74 7.59
CA ASP A 5 30.15 57.48 8.30
C ASP A 5 29.05 57.18 9.32
N ALA A 6 28.08 56.39 8.85
CA ALA A 6 26.95 55.89 9.60
C ALA A 6 27.31 54.53 10.22
N SER A 7 27.90 54.54 11.42
CA SER A 7 28.04 53.31 12.22
C SER A 7 26.74 53.05 13.01
N GLY A 8 25.84 52.28 12.40
CA GLY A 8 24.52 51.97 12.92
C GLY A 8 24.29 50.47 13.15
N ARG A 9 24.54 50.01 14.38
CA ARG A 9 23.91 48.87 15.07
C ARG A 9 24.01 47.47 14.41
N LYS A 10 24.95 46.68 14.97
CA LYS A 10 24.77 45.22 15.14
C LYS A 10 23.42 44.96 15.83
N ARG A 11 22.42 44.46 15.10
CA ARG A 11 21.22 43.84 15.70
C ARG A 11 21.65 42.52 16.33
N LYS A 12 21.90 42.52 17.63
CA LYS A 12 21.83 41.33 18.47
C LYS A 12 20.39 40.81 18.37
N CYS A 13 20.19 39.63 17.80
CA CYS A 13 18.96 38.87 18.00
C CYS A 13 19.06 38.20 19.37
N ASP A 14 18.73 38.97 20.42
CA ASP A 14 18.40 38.42 21.74
C ASP A 14 16.90 38.13 21.72
N THR A 15 16.51 36.89 21.38
CA THR A 15 15.13 36.40 21.54
C THR A 15 15.13 34.96 22.02
N GLN A 16 15.78 34.75 23.18
CA GLN A 16 15.63 33.54 23.98
C GLN A 16 14.51 33.81 25.00
N ILE A 17 13.26 33.64 24.58
CA ILE A 17 12.12 33.58 25.51
C ILE A 17 12.01 32.11 25.91
N ASP A 18 12.22 31.81 27.20
CA ASP A 18 12.03 30.48 27.79
C ASP A 18 12.78 29.31 27.11
N ASN A 19 14.08 29.46 26.81
CA ASN A 19 14.92 28.43 26.17
C ASN A 19 14.47 27.97 24.77
N VAL A 20 13.46 28.62 24.16
CA VAL A 20 13.01 28.34 22.80
C VAL A 20 13.73 29.28 21.83
N PHE A 21 14.36 28.70 20.80
CA PHE A 21 14.97 29.44 19.72
C PHE A 21 13.93 29.76 18.64
N LEU A 22 13.60 31.04 18.46
CA LEU A 22 12.75 31.48 17.36
C LEU A 22 13.56 31.54 16.05
N TYR A 23 13.18 30.72 15.08
CA TYR A 23 13.81 30.70 13.76
C TYR A 23 12.99 31.53 12.76
N GLU A 24 13.57 32.61 12.27
CA GLU A 24 12.94 33.55 11.33
C GLU A 24 13.51 33.46 9.91
N GLY A 25 14.35 32.46 9.64
CA GLY A 25 15.04 32.26 8.36
C GLY A 25 16.55 32.51 8.43
N GLY A 26 17.27 32.03 7.41
CA GLY A 26 18.72 32.21 7.25
C GLY A 26 19.58 31.18 7.99
N ASP A 27 20.89 31.45 8.06
CA ASP A 27 21.86 30.51 8.61
C ASP A 27 22.01 30.61 10.13
N ILE A 28 22.08 29.45 10.78
CA ILE A 28 22.40 29.35 12.21
C ILE A 28 23.91 29.19 12.39
N ALA A 29 24.50 30.09 13.17
CA ALA A 29 25.92 30.05 13.48
C ALA A 29 26.33 28.70 14.11
N LYS A 30 27.41 28.09 13.61
CA LYS A 30 27.87 26.75 14.06
C LYS A 30 28.01 26.62 15.59
N GLY A 31 28.46 27.67 16.26
CA GLY A 31 28.61 27.67 17.72
C GLY A 31 27.30 27.68 18.51
N MET A 32 26.19 28.12 17.90
CA MET A 32 24.87 28.12 18.52
C MET A 32 24.16 26.78 18.40
N LYS A 33 24.47 25.97 17.37
CA LYS A 33 23.80 24.70 17.10
C LYS A 33 23.80 23.71 18.26
N SER A 34 24.85 23.68 19.07
CA SER A 34 24.94 22.81 20.26
C SER A 34 24.15 23.32 21.46
N GLN A 35 23.71 24.57 21.45
CA GLN A 35 22.98 25.21 22.56
C GLN A 35 21.46 25.17 22.34
N ILE A 36 21.01 25.00 21.10
CA ILE A 36 19.60 24.95 20.75
C ILE A 36 19.00 23.63 21.22
N THR A 37 18.05 23.71 22.15
CA THR A 37 17.29 22.57 22.69
C THR A 37 15.87 22.51 22.15
N GLN A 38 15.27 23.66 21.85
CA GLN A 38 13.91 23.77 21.30
C GLN A 38 13.89 24.84 20.23
N VAL A 39 13.16 24.61 19.15
CA VAL A 39 13.02 25.55 18.04
C VAL A 39 11.54 25.79 17.76
N ARG A 40 11.19 27.07 17.58
CA ARG A 40 9.91 27.47 17.02
C ARG A 40 10.14 28.12 15.66
N ILE A 41 9.54 27.58 14.62
CA ILE A 41 9.59 28.15 13.26
C ILE A 41 8.63 29.32 13.18
N GLY A 42 9.13 30.49 12.76
CA GLY A 42 8.32 31.69 12.59
C GLY A 42 7.28 31.54 11.47
N PRO A 43 6.08 32.14 11.60
CA PRO A 43 4.98 31.97 10.64
C PRO A 43 5.29 32.47 9.22
N GLN A 44 6.27 33.37 9.07
CA GLN A 44 6.72 33.94 7.81
C GLN A 44 7.74 33.07 7.05
N VAL A 45 8.27 32.02 7.68
CA VAL A 45 9.30 31.18 7.07
C VAL A 45 8.66 30.32 5.99
N LYS A 46 9.12 30.47 4.75
CA LYS A 46 8.66 29.66 3.61
C LYS A 46 9.45 28.38 3.40
N ASP A 47 10.73 28.41 3.73
CA ASP A 47 11.64 27.29 3.59
C ASP A 47 12.60 27.20 4.77
N ILE A 48 12.88 25.97 5.20
CA ILE A 48 14.03 25.68 6.05
C ILE A 48 15.17 25.27 5.10
N PRO A 49 16.20 26.09 4.93
CA PRO A 49 17.24 25.85 3.94
C PRO A 49 18.10 24.65 4.32
N ARG A 50 18.88 24.21 3.34
CA ARG A 50 19.82 23.10 3.48
C ARG A 50 20.70 23.25 4.72
N GLU A 51 20.77 22.19 5.51
CA GLU A 51 21.60 22.08 6.72
C GLU A 51 21.31 23.09 7.85
N ALA A 52 20.17 23.80 7.84
CA ALA A 52 19.85 24.86 8.81
C ALA A 52 20.10 24.43 10.29
N PHE A 53 19.52 23.30 10.69
CA PHE A 53 19.66 22.68 12.02
C PHE A 53 20.53 21.43 12.02
N ARG A 54 21.30 21.17 10.95
CA ARG A 54 22.18 19.99 10.88
C ARG A 54 23.11 19.94 12.07
N GLY A 55 23.10 18.81 12.78
CA GLY A 55 23.97 18.53 13.91
C GLY A 55 23.60 19.28 15.19
N CYS A 56 22.39 19.84 15.31
CA CYS A 56 21.86 20.35 16.57
C CYS A 56 21.56 19.17 17.52
N ILE A 57 22.61 18.56 18.08
CA ILE A 57 22.52 17.29 18.82
C ILE A 57 21.62 17.34 20.06
N ASN A 58 21.40 18.53 20.63
CA ASN A 58 20.58 18.75 21.81
C ASN A 58 19.16 19.22 21.48
N LEU A 59 18.84 19.45 20.19
CA LEU A 59 17.51 19.85 19.75
C LEU A 59 16.53 18.69 19.97
N ALA A 60 15.66 18.85 20.94
CA ALA A 60 14.68 17.85 21.37
C ALA A 60 13.28 18.09 20.80
N GLU A 61 12.94 19.34 20.47
CA GLU A 61 11.60 19.75 20.07
C GLU A 61 11.64 20.76 18.93
N VAL A 62 10.85 20.52 17.88
CA VAL A 62 10.66 21.44 16.74
C VAL A 62 9.18 21.73 16.61
N GLN A 63 8.81 22.99 16.88
CA GLN A 63 7.46 23.49 16.72
C GLN A 63 7.34 24.18 15.35
N ILE A 64 6.70 23.49 14.41
CA ILE A 64 6.32 24.07 13.13
C ILE A 64 4.85 24.48 13.24
N GLY A 65 4.60 25.79 13.38
CA GLY A 65 3.22 26.30 13.41
C GLY A 65 2.53 26.18 12.05
N GLU A 66 1.21 26.21 12.03
CA GLU A 66 0.46 26.41 10.78
C GLU A 66 0.88 27.76 10.17
N GLY A 67 1.41 27.73 8.95
CA GLY A 67 2.07 28.89 8.35
C GLY A 67 2.37 28.66 6.87
N SER A 68 3.24 29.51 6.30
CA SER A 68 3.62 29.44 4.89
C SER A 68 4.79 28.50 4.60
N LEU A 69 5.16 27.60 5.53
CA LEU A 69 6.31 26.71 5.33
C LEU A 69 5.97 25.64 4.31
N GLU A 70 6.60 25.71 3.14
CA GLU A 70 6.38 24.84 2.00
C GLU A 70 7.47 23.75 1.89
N PHE A 71 8.71 24.05 2.31
CA PHE A 71 9.87 23.20 2.07
C PHE A 71 10.74 23.00 3.31
N ILE A 72 11.08 21.74 3.61
CA ILE A 72 12.17 21.40 4.54
C ILE A 72 13.33 20.87 3.70
N GLY A 73 14.39 21.67 3.57
CA GLY A 73 15.50 21.40 2.66
C GLY A 73 16.44 20.28 3.11
N ASP A 74 17.39 19.97 2.24
CA ASP A 74 18.32 18.86 2.42
C ASP A 74 19.06 18.93 3.74
N SER A 75 19.08 17.81 4.46
CA SER A 75 19.78 17.66 5.73
C SER A 75 19.40 18.72 6.78
N ALA A 76 18.24 19.38 6.65
CA ALA A 76 17.81 20.49 7.51
C ALA A 76 17.93 20.15 9.00
N PHE A 77 17.49 18.96 9.42
CA PHE A 77 17.57 18.45 10.79
C PHE A 77 18.47 17.23 10.91
N ARG A 78 19.36 16.98 9.95
CA ARG A 78 20.22 15.80 9.94
C ARG A 78 21.08 15.74 11.21
N GLY A 79 21.02 14.62 11.93
CA GLY A 79 21.80 14.38 13.14
C GLY A 79 21.32 15.14 14.38
N CYS A 80 20.08 15.61 14.41
CA CYS A 80 19.43 16.11 15.63
C CYS A 80 19.09 14.93 16.56
N LYS A 81 20.11 14.39 17.23
CA LYS A 81 20.02 13.12 17.98
C LYS A 81 19.06 13.16 19.17
N ALA A 82 18.76 14.33 19.73
CA ALA A 82 17.82 14.49 20.82
C ALA A 82 16.36 14.63 20.37
N LEU A 83 16.10 14.86 19.08
CA LEU A 83 14.75 15.12 18.56
C LEU A 83 13.87 13.87 18.75
N GLN A 84 12.74 14.03 19.42
CA GLN A 84 11.85 12.91 19.79
C GLN A 84 10.61 12.83 18.92
N GLU A 85 10.08 13.98 18.54
CA GLU A 85 8.88 14.10 17.73
C GLU A 85 8.98 15.24 16.75
N VAL A 86 8.31 15.09 15.61
CA VAL A 86 8.09 16.19 14.66
C VAL A 86 6.70 16.07 14.05
N ALA A 87 5.99 17.19 14.01
CA ALA A 87 4.76 17.33 13.26
C ALA A 87 5.03 18.14 11.99
N ILE A 88 4.80 17.53 10.84
CA ILE A 88 4.90 18.15 9.52
C ILE A 88 3.50 18.69 9.18
N PRO A 89 3.31 20.02 9.13
CA PRO A 89 2.00 20.61 8.87
C PRO A 89 1.60 20.47 7.40
N SER A 90 0.31 20.67 7.12
CA SER A 90 -0.29 20.52 5.78
C SER A 90 0.24 21.49 4.73
N SER A 91 0.94 22.56 5.15
CA SER A 91 1.58 23.51 4.24
C SER A 91 2.85 22.96 3.60
N VAL A 92 3.50 21.97 4.23
CA VAL A 92 4.78 21.43 3.75
C VAL A 92 4.51 20.44 2.61
N ILE A 93 5.02 20.79 1.43
CA ILE A 93 4.84 20.02 0.19
C ILE A 93 5.96 18.97 0.04
N LYS A 94 7.17 19.28 0.52
CA LYS A 94 8.36 18.45 0.25
C LYS A 94 9.35 18.40 1.41
N LEU A 95 9.86 17.19 1.67
CA LEU A 95 11.01 16.92 2.54
C LEU A 95 12.23 16.56 1.69
N GLY A 96 13.32 17.32 1.86
CA GLY A 96 14.56 17.15 1.11
C GLY A 96 15.43 15.99 1.56
N ASP A 97 16.51 15.76 0.82
CA ASP A 97 17.46 14.67 1.03
C ASP A 97 18.00 14.65 2.47
N TYR A 98 17.89 13.52 3.17
CA TYR A 98 18.32 13.39 4.57
C TYR A 98 17.71 14.42 5.54
N ALA A 99 16.55 15.03 5.24
CA ALA A 99 15.95 16.10 6.07
C ALA A 99 15.99 15.80 7.58
N PHE A 100 15.66 14.58 7.99
CA PHE A 100 15.72 14.06 9.36
C PHE A 100 16.69 12.87 9.53
N GLY A 101 17.64 12.71 8.61
CA GLY A 101 18.58 11.59 8.64
C GLY A 101 19.45 11.59 9.91
N GLY A 102 19.53 10.45 10.60
CA GLY A 102 20.30 10.27 11.81
C GLY A 102 19.69 10.92 13.06
N CYS A 103 18.41 11.28 13.04
CA CYS A 103 17.63 11.65 14.23
C CYS A 103 17.31 10.38 15.04
N THR A 104 18.33 9.84 15.72
CA THR A 104 18.27 8.49 16.30
C THR A 104 17.21 8.29 17.39
N ASN A 105 16.76 9.36 18.05
CA ASN A 105 15.71 9.33 19.08
C ASN A 105 14.33 9.72 18.55
N LEU A 106 14.19 10.00 17.24
CA LEU A 106 12.91 10.38 16.64
C LEU A 106 11.97 9.18 16.70
N ALA A 107 11.00 9.24 17.60
CA ALA A 107 10.05 8.18 17.90
C ALA A 107 8.72 8.39 17.16
N VAL A 108 8.33 9.64 16.93
CA VAL A 108 7.04 10.01 16.35
C VAL A 108 7.24 11.01 15.21
N VAL A 109 6.68 10.68 14.05
CA VAL A 109 6.55 11.62 12.93
C VAL A 109 5.08 11.68 12.58
N GLN A 110 4.50 12.88 12.67
CA GLN A 110 3.12 13.12 12.28
C GLN A 110 3.12 13.88 10.95
N PHE A 111 2.54 13.27 9.92
CA PHE A 111 2.28 13.96 8.66
C PHE A 111 0.83 14.42 8.62
N HIS A 112 0.60 15.62 8.11
CA HIS A 112 -0.71 16.08 7.69
C HIS A 112 -0.85 15.93 6.16
N GLU A 113 -2.08 15.88 5.67
CA GLU A 113 -2.35 15.88 4.23
C GLU A 113 -1.84 17.18 3.59
N GLY A 114 -1.20 17.06 2.43
CA GLY A 114 -0.54 18.16 1.71
C GLY A 114 0.92 17.88 1.37
N LEU A 115 1.56 16.95 2.09
CA LEU A 115 2.89 16.47 1.76
C LEU A 115 2.87 15.60 0.50
N GLU A 116 3.64 15.95 -0.53
CA GLU A 116 3.67 15.25 -1.82
C GLU A 116 4.93 14.38 -1.96
N ILE A 117 6.08 14.88 -1.50
CA ILE A 117 7.39 14.27 -1.79
C ILE A 117 8.20 14.06 -0.51
N ILE A 118 8.65 12.81 -0.31
CA ILE A 118 9.66 12.44 0.69
C ILE A 118 10.91 12.00 -0.07
N GLU A 119 11.96 12.82 -0.09
CA GLU A 119 13.16 12.55 -0.88
C GLU A 119 14.12 11.51 -0.25
N TYR A 120 15.27 11.34 -0.91
CA TYR A 120 16.26 10.32 -0.62
C TYR A 120 16.70 10.35 0.85
N SER A 121 16.63 9.20 1.51
CA SER A 121 17.12 9.04 2.88
C SER A 121 16.53 10.01 3.91
N ALA A 122 15.35 10.61 3.66
CA ALA A 122 14.76 11.66 4.51
C ALA A 122 14.72 11.30 6.01
N PHE A 123 14.44 10.04 6.35
CA PHE A 123 14.41 9.50 7.72
C PHE A 123 15.45 8.40 7.96
N TYR A 124 16.55 8.40 7.21
CA TYR A 124 17.66 7.44 7.36
C TYR A 124 18.11 7.28 8.82
N GLU A 125 18.22 6.04 9.31
CA GLU A 125 18.64 5.72 10.67
C GLU A 125 17.86 6.42 11.81
N CYS A 126 16.56 6.67 11.63
CA CYS A 126 15.65 7.02 12.73
C CYS A 126 15.34 5.78 13.57
N LYS A 127 16.33 5.32 14.36
CA LYS A 127 16.36 3.99 15.00
C LYS A 127 15.24 3.74 16.01
N VAL A 128 14.64 4.78 16.58
CA VAL A 128 13.55 4.66 17.57
C VAL A 128 12.16 4.73 16.94
N LEU A 129 12.03 5.18 15.68
CA LEU A 129 10.75 5.30 14.99
C LEU A 129 10.05 3.93 14.93
N GLN A 130 8.82 3.86 15.45
CA GLN A 130 8.08 2.60 15.62
C GLN A 130 7.00 2.39 14.57
N GLN A 131 6.35 3.47 14.17
CA GLN A 131 5.25 3.47 13.23
C GLN A 131 5.38 4.65 12.28
N ILE A 132 4.91 4.47 11.04
CA ILE A 132 4.78 5.56 10.09
C ILE A 132 3.49 5.41 9.30
N VAL A 133 2.78 6.52 9.14
CA VAL A 133 1.57 6.62 8.31
C VAL A 133 1.87 7.58 7.19
N ILE A 134 2.08 7.07 5.97
CA ILE A 134 2.29 7.91 4.79
C ILE A 134 0.92 8.52 4.42
N PRO A 135 0.78 9.86 4.37
CA PRO A 135 -0.50 10.51 4.11
C PRO A 135 -0.92 10.34 2.65
N SER A 136 -2.22 10.49 2.36
CA SER A 136 -2.77 10.22 1.01
C SER A 136 -2.29 11.16 -0.09
N SER A 137 -1.76 12.31 0.27
CA SER A 137 -1.14 13.26 -0.66
C SER A 137 0.24 12.85 -1.19
N VAL A 138 0.95 11.89 -0.57
CA VAL A 138 2.31 11.53 -1.01
C VAL A 138 2.27 10.71 -2.29
N THR A 139 2.91 11.22 -3.34
CA THR A 139 3.04 10.54 -4.64
C THR A 139 4.42 9.92 -4.82
N GLU A 140 5.45 10.48 -4.16
CA GLU A 140 6.84 10.04 -4.30
C GLU A 140 7.49 9.71 -2.95
N LEU A 141 7.97 8.46 -2.83
CA LEU A 141 8.80 8.00 -1.73
C LEU A 141 10.19 7.62 -2.25
N GLY A 142 11.17 8.48 -1.98
CA GLY A 142 12.54 8.37 -2.49
C GLY A 142 13.33 7.17 -1.93
N ALA A 143 14.38 6.81 -2.65
CA ALA A 143 15.25 5.71 -2.27
C ALA A 143 15.81 5.89 -0.85
N PHE A 144 15.85 4.78 -0.10
CA PHE A 144 16.38 4.71 1.26
C PHE A 144 15.66 5.61 2.28
N ALA A 145 14.47 6.16 1.99
CA ALA A 145 13.76 7.13 2.83
C ALA A 145 13.70 6.74 4.32
N PHE A 146 13.45 5.46 4.64
CA PHE A 146 13.39 4.89 5.99
C PHE A 146 14.45 3.79 6.21
N TYR A 147 15.58 3.85 5.50
CA TYR A 147 16.66 2.87 5.67
C TYR A 147 17.17 2.84 7.12
N GLY A 148 17.33 1.66 7.69
CA GLY A 148 17.92 1.48 9.02
C GLY A 148 17.01 1.95 10.17
N CYS A 149 15.72 2.15 9.93
CA CYS A 149 14.71 2.35 10.97
C CYS A 149 14.40 1.01 11.65
N VAL A 150 15.37 0.49 12.41
CA VAL A 150 15.38 -0.89 12.92
C VAL A 150 14.18 -1.27 13.81
N ASN A 151 13.57 -0.29 14.48
CA ASN A 151 12.38 -0.46 15.33
C ASN A 151 11.05 -0.18 14.62
N LEU A 152 11.08 0.19 13.33
CA LEU A 152 9.86 0.44 12.55
C LEU A 152 9.12 -0.88 12.36
N ALA A 153 8.04 -1.05 13.12
CA ALA A 153 7.26 -2.26 13.21
C ALA A 153 5.99 -2.20 12.37
N GLU A 154 5.48 -0.98 12.13
CA GLU A 154 4.23 -0.73 11.42
C GLU A 154 4.40 0.37 10.36
N VAL A 155 4.00 0.06 9.13
CA VAL A 155 4.05 0.99 7.99
C VAL A 155 2.68 0.98 7.32
N HIS A 156 2.00 2.11 7.35
CA HIS A 156 0.79 2.34 6.57
C HIS A 156 1.16 3.16 5.34
N LEU A 157 1.20 2.51 4.19
CA LEU A 157 1.33 3.18 2.90
C LEU A 157 -0.04 3.72 2.49
N ASN A 158 -0.06 4.87 1.80
CA ASN A 158 -1.31 5.48 1.38
C ASN A 158 -2.02 4.70 0.26
N GLU A 159 -3.33 4.86 0.15
CA GLU A 159 -4.07 4.47 -1.05
C GLU A 159 -4.52 5.72 -1.79
N ALA A 160 -4.70 5.60 -3.11
CA ALA A 160 -5.35 6.65 -3.89
C ALA A 160 -6.72 6.97 -3.28
N SER A 161 -6.95 8.23 -2.95
CA SER A 161 -8.19 8.67 -2.29
C SER A 161 -9.03 9.50 -3.27
N VAL A 162 -10.31 9.70 -2.96
CA VAL A 162 -11.18 10.58 -3.78
C VAL A 162 -10.66 12.02 -3.80
N GLN A 163 -9.89 12.42 -2.79
CA GLN A 163 -9.33 13.75 -2.64
C GLN A 163 -7.99 13.93 -3.35
N PHE A 164 -7.18 12.87 -3.44
CA PHE A 164 -5.88 12.86 -4.11
C PHE A 164 -5.91 11.82 -5.22
N SER A 165 -6.03 12.30 -6.47
CA SER A 165 -6.26 11.48 -7.66
C SER A 165 -5.15 10.49 -7.99
N GLU A 166 -3.97 10.67 -7.38
CA GLU A 166 -2.80 9.82 -7.54
C GLU A 166 -2.40 9.32 -6.15
N GLY A 167 -2.32 7.99 -5.99
CA GLY A 167 -1.72 7.36 -4.82
C GLY A 167 -0.26 7.01 -5.10
N LEU A 168 0.48 6.59 -4.07
CA LEU A 168 1.88 6.17 -4.21
C LEU A 168 2.04 5.14 -5.33
N GLU A 169 2.82 5.50 -6.35
CA GLU A 169 3.04 4.64 -7.54
C GLU A 169 4.30 3.77 -7.38
N PHE A 170 5.34 4.29 -6.72
CA PHE A 170 6.64 3.65 -6.58
C PHE A 170 7.08 3.58 -5.13
N ILE A 171 7.55 2.41 -4.70
CA ILE A 171 8.36 2.28 -3.49
C ILE A 171 9.80 2.13 -3.97
N ASP A 172 10.64 3.14 -3.79
CA ASP A 172 11.95 3.16 -4.44
C ASP A 172 13.00 2.24 -3.76
N GLU A 173 14.19 2.15 -4.36
CA GLU A 173 15.30 1.30 -3.89
C GLU A 173 15.58 1.50 -2.39
N GLY A 174 15.60 0.40 -1.65
CA GLY A 174 16.00 0.43 -0.24
C GLY A 174 15.08 1.21 0.71
N ALA A 175 13.90 1.66 0.28
CA ALA A 175 13.05 2.60 1.04
C ALA A 175 12.82 2.21 2.50
N PHE A 176 12.64 0.92 2.80
CA PHE A 176 12.46 0.33 4.14
C PHE A 176 13.51 -0.75 4.46
N ASN A 177 14.68 -0.71 3.82
CA ASN A 177 15.72 -1.70 4.05
C ASN A 177 16.25 -1.60 5.50
N GLU A 178 16.59 -2.75 6.09
CA GLU A 178 16.98 -2.93 7.49
C GLU A 178 15.91 -2.50 8.53
N CYS A 179 14.63 -2.39 8.13
CA CYS A 179 13.52 -2.24 9.08
C CYS A 179 13.23 -3.59 9.78
N THR A 180 14.13 -3.99 10.68
CA THR A 180 14.14 -5.35 11.24
C THR A 180 12.94 -5.69 12.12
N ALA A 181 12.21 -4.71 12.65
CA ALA A 181 11.01 -4.92 13.45
C ALA A 181 9.74 -5.16 12.61
N LEU A 182 9.75 -4.80 11.32
CA LEU A 182 8.60 -4.90 10.42
C LEU A 182 8.20 -6.36 10.23
N ARG A 183 6.93 -6.69 10.48
CA ARG A 183 6.41 -8.09 10.44
C ARG A 183 5.53 -8.38 9.23
N SER A 184 4.74 -7.40 8.84
CA SER A 184 3.85 -7.44 7.70
C SER A 184 3.84 -6.07 7.03
N VAL A 185 3.64 -6.05 5.71
CA VAL A 185 3.42 -4.82 4.95
C VAL A 185 2.27 -5.00 3.99
N THR A 186 1.40 -3.98 3.92
CA THR A 186 0.34 -3.90 2.92
C THR A 186 0.75 -2.91 1.85
N VAL A 187 0.91 -3.40 0.62
CA VAL A 187 1.25 -2.62 -0.56
C VAL A 187 -0.05 -2.25 -1.29
N PRO A 188 -0.34 -0.95 -1.42
CA PRO A 188 -1.52 -0.42 -2.12
C PRO A 188 -1.66 -0.90 -3.56
N SER A 189 -2.89 -0.85 -4.10
CA SER A 189 -3.16 -1.20 -5.50
C SER A 189 -2.55 -0.21 -6.50
N SER A 190 -2.32 1.05 -6.09
CA SER A 190 -1.67 2.09 -6.89
C SER A 190 -0.19 1.79 -7.16
N VAL A 191 0.48 1.03 -6.28
CA VAL A 191 1.92 0.76 -6.42
C VAL A 191 2.15 -0.17 -7.60
N THR A 192 2.79 0.35 -8.64
CA THR A 192 3.09 -0.41 -9.86
C THR A 192 4.42 -1.16 -9.74
N LYS A 193 5.38 -0.60 -8.99
CA LYS A 193 6.72 -1.16 -8.86
C LYS A 193 7.31 -0.94 -7.45
N VAL A 194 7.98 -1.98 -6.97
CA VAL A 194 8.73 -2.03 -5.72
C VAL A 194 10.20 -2.19 -6.07
N GLY A 195 10.98 -1.19 -5.67
CA GLY A 195 12.39 -1.03 -5.97
C GLY A 195 13.27 -2.12 -5.37
N ASN A 196 14.50 -2.16 -5.84
CA ASN A 196 15.46 -3.17 -5.39
C ASN A 196 15.70 -3.07 -3.88
N GLY A 197 15.61 -4.18 -3.17
CA GLY A 197 15.79 -4.21 -1.72
C GLY A 197 14.91 -3.22 -0.97
N ALA A 198 13.77 -2.77 -1.51
CA ALA A 198 12.87 -1.84 -0.84
C ALA A 198 12.52 -2.28 0.58
N PHE A 199 12.39 -3.58 0.80
CA PHE A 199 12.21 -4.22 2.11
C PHE A 199 13.36 -5.18 2.41
N GLY A 200 14.55 -4.87 1.91
CA GLY A 200 15.75 -5.66 2.11
C GLY A 200 16.11 -5.84 3.58
N ASP A 201 16.65 -7.01 3.95
CA ASP A 201 17.13 -7.29 5.31
C ASP A 201 16.06 -7.02 6.42
N CYS A 202 14.76 -6.99 6.10
CA CYS A 202 13.67 -6.96 7.07
C CYS A 202 13.51 -8.33 7.73
N ARG A 203 14.33 -8.59 8.76
CA ARG A 203 14.52 -9.92 9.36
C ARG A 203 13.30 -10.52 10.06
N ASN A 204 12.26 -9.73 10.34
CA ASN A 204 11.00 -10.23 10.90
C ASN A 204 9.84 -10.17 9.90
N LEU A 205 10.07 -9.75 8.65
CA LEU A 205 9.03 -9.63 7.65
C LEU A 205 8.65 -11.03 7.15
N THR A 206 7.51 -11.51 7.62
CA THR A 206 6.99 -12.85 7.33
C THR A 206 5.86 -12.83 6.30
N GLU A 207 5.17 -11.70 6.18
CA GLU A 207 3.96 -11.57 5.37
C GLU A 207 3.99 -10.30 4.52
N VAL A 208 3.56 -10.42 3.27
CA VAL A 208 3.35 -9.28 2.38
C VAL A 208 1.94 -9.37 1.81
N ILE A 209 1.18 -8.29 1.88
CA ILE A 209 -0.16 -8.17 1.32
C ILE A 209 -0.09 -7.21 0.13
N LEU A 210 -0.50 -7.66 -1.06
CA LEU A 210 -0.56 -6.84 -2.27
C LEU A 210 -2.01 -6.59 -2.64
N LEU A 211 -2.43 -5.33 -2.71
CA LEU A 211 -3.81 -4.95 -3.02
C LEU A 211 -4.09 -4.81 -4.53
N GLY A 212 -3.08 -5.04 -5.37
CA GLY A 212 -3.16 -4.99 -6.84
C GLY A 212 -3.69 -6.27 -7.51
N GLY A 213 -4.70 -6.93 -6.91
CA GLY A 213 -5.27 -8.20 -7.40
C GLY A 213 -5.63 -8.23 -8.89
N GLU A 214 -6.20 -7.12 -9.40
CA GLU A 214 -6.60 -6.95 -10.80
C GLU A 214 -5.43 -7.11 -11.79
N ARG A 215 -4.21 -6.81 -11.36
CA ARG A 215 -2.99 -6.92 -12.16
C ARG A 215 -2.22 -8.22 -11.90
N LEU A 216 -2.33 -8.75 -10.69
CA LEU A 216 -1.50 -9.85 -10.20
C LEU A 216 -2.15 -11.23 -10.36
N LEU A 217 -3.47 -11.29 -10.54
CA LEU A 217 -4.18 -12.54 -10.84
C LEU A 217 -4.49 -12.61 -12.35
N ASN A 218 -4.41 -13.82 -12.92
CA ASN A 218 -4.68 -14.01 -14.35
C ASN A 218 -6.18 -13.86 -14.66
N GLN A 219 -6.52 -12.96 -15.58
CA GLN A 219 -7.91 -12.71 -15.96
C GLN A 219 -8.58 -13.96 -16.55
N GLY A 220 -7.86 -14.76 -17.35
CA GLY A 220 -8.38 -16.02 -17.89
C GLY A 220 -8.80 -17.01 -16.79
N PHE A 221 -8.06 -17.07 -15.69
CA PHE A 221 -8.42 -17.85 -14.50
C PHE A 221 -9.66 -17.27 -13.79
N LEU A 222 -9.75 -15.95 -13.65
CA LEU A 222 -10.89 -15.29 -13.02
C LEU A 222 -12.19 -15.43 -13.83
N ASP A 223 -12.07 -15.53 -15.16
CA ASP A 223 -13.19 -15.63 -16.10
C ASP A 223 -13.63 -17.07 -16.41
N ARG A 224 -12.73 -18.06 -16.31
CA ARG A 224 -13.02 -19.45 -16.73
C ARG A 224 -12.56 -20.52 -15.73
N GLY A 225 -12.01 -20.11 -14.59
CA GLY A 225 -11.49 -21.01 -13.58
C GLY A 225 -10.30 -21.84 -14.07
N LEU A 226 -10.24 -23.09 -13.63
CA LEU A 226 -9.13 -24.02 -13.90
C LEU A 226 -9.08 -24.56 -15.35
N LEU A 227 -10.12 -24.34 -16.15
CA LEU A 227 -10.20 -24.87 -17.52
C LEU A 227 -9.37 -24.07 -18.54
N GLY A 228 -8.94 -22.85 -18.18
CA GLY A 228 -8.15 -21.99 -19.06
C GLY A 228 -6.68 -22.39 -19.22
N GLY A 229 -6.19 -23.36 -18.45
CA GLY A 229 -4.77 -23.76 -18.44
C GLY A 229 -3.82 -22.72 -17.80
N GLU A 230 -4.34 -21.58 -17.38
CA GLU A 230 -3.61 -20.52 -16.68
C GLU A 230 -3.67 -20.74 -15.16
N ARG A 231 -2.55 -20.51 -14.47
CA ARG A 231 -2.50 -20.51 -12.99
C ARG A 231 -3.22 -19.28 -12.44
N ALA A 232 -3.65 -19.30 -11.18
CA ALA A 232 -4.27 -18.12 -10.56
C ALA A 232 -3.33 -16.91 -10.52
N LEU A 233 -2.06 -17.11 -10.17
CA LEU A 233 -1.06 -16.04 -10.05
C LEU A 233 -0.38 -15.70 -11.38
N ASN A 234 -0.41 -14.42 -11.75
CA ASN A 234 0.39 -13.87 -12.85
C ASN A 234 1.85 -13.64 -12.42
N LYS A 235 2.69 -14.66 -12.56
CA LYS A 235 4.11 -14.60 -12.16
C LYS A 235 4.89 -13.50 -12.88
N ASN A 236 4.60 -13.25 -14.15
CA ASN A 236 5.32 -12.24 -14.92
C ASN A 236 5.03 -10.85 -14.37
N LYS A 237 3.76 -10.52 -14.11
CA LYS A 237 3.36 -9.25 -13.51
C LYS A 237 3.86 -9.09 -12.08
N LEU A 238 3.86 -10.18 -11.30
CA LEU A 238 4.47 -10.16 -9.98
C LEU A 238 5.97 -9.83 -10.08
N HIS A 239 6.73 -10.53 -10.92
CA HIS A 239 8.16 -10.27 -11.09
C HIS A 239 8.47 -8.87 -11.65
N GLU A 240 7.63 -8.33 -12.53
CA GLU A 240 7.73 -6.94 -12.99
C GLU A 240 7.55 -5.95 -11.83
N MET A 241 6.64 -6.25 -10.90
CA MET A 241 6.37 -5.41 -9.74
C MET A 241 7.47 -5.48 -8.68
N ILE A 242 7.96 -6.68 -8.30
CA ILE A 242 8.87 -6.86 -7.15
C ILE A 242 10.32 -7.21 -7.51
N GLY A 243 10.63 -7.33 -8.80
CA GLY A 243 11.93 -7.73 -9.33
C GLY A 243 12.16 -9.25 -9.40
N ASN A 244 13.18 -9.67 -10.18
CA ASN A 244 13.55 -11.07 -10.37
C ASN A 244 14.65 -11.51 -9.40
N GLY A 245 14.33 -12.38 -8.44
CA GLY A 245 15.30 -13.01 -7.54
C GLY A 245 16.27 -14.03 -8.18
N ARG A 246 16.32 -14.18 -9.51
CA ARG A 246 17.21 -15.13 -10.22
C ARG A 246 18.46 -14.45 -10.79
N ALA A 247 19.63 -14.99 -10.46
CA ALA A 247 20.90 -14.62 -11.05
C ALA A 247 20.98 -15.02 -12.53
N PRO A 248 21.26 -14.10 -13.47
CA PRO A 248 21.89 -14.49 -14.72
C PRO A 248 23.33 -14.89 -14.40
N ARG A 249 23.73 -16.08 -14.88
CA ARG A 249 25.14 -16.41 -15.03
C ARG A 249 25.73 -15.41 -16.01
N VAL A 250 26.30 -14.30 -15.54
CA VAL A 250 27.47 -13.54 -16.02
C VAL A 250 27.51 -12.22 -15.22
N GLU A 251 28.72 -11.87 -14.80
CA GLU A 251 29.17 -10.73 -13.99
C GLU A 251 28.59 -9.33 -14.31
N PHE A 252 28.34 -8.57 -13.23
CA PHE A 252 27.96 -7.15 -13.14
C PHE A 252 26.59 -6.75 -13.71
N LEU A 253 25.57 -6.72 -12.83
CA LEU A 253 24.61 -5.63 -12.57
C LEU A 253 23.44 -6.15 -11.69
N LEU A 254 23.46 -5.72 -10.42
CA LEU A 254 22.37 -5.64 -9.42
C LEU A 254 21.34 -6.79 -9.36
N ARG A 255 21.42 -7.59 -8.28
CA ARG A 255 20.37 -8.52 -7.84
C ARG A 255 19.07 -7.73 -7.62
N THR A 256 17.98 -8.05 -8.31
CA THR A 256 16.72 -7.28 -8.29
C THR A 256 15.63 -7.95 -7.43
N ASN A 257 15.77 -7.97 -6.10
CA ASN A 257 14.73 -8.52 -5.23
C ASN A 257 14.33 -7.49 -4.17
N ALA A 258 13.09 -7.03 -4.22
CA ALA A 258 12.52 -6.10 -3.24
C ALA A 258 12.60 -6.63 -1.80
N PHE A 259 12.58 -7.96 -1.61
CA PHE A 259 12.51 -8.62 -0.30
C PHE A 259 13.74 -9.48 -0.01
N HIS A 260 14.93 -9.09 -0.47
CA HIS A 260 16.13 -9.88 -0.24
C HIS A 260 16.37 -10.08 1.26
N ARG A 261 16.73 -11.32 1.66
CA ARG A 261 16.99 -11.70 3.06
C ARG A 261 15.82 -11.51 4.04
N CYS A 262 14.58 -11.47 3.54
CA CYS A 262 13.36 -11.56 4.36
C CYS A 262 12.93 -13.01 4.58
N PRO A 263 12.48 -13.42 5.78
CA PRO A 263 11.94 -14.75 6.04
C PRO A 263 10.46 -14.85 5.64
N LEU A 264 10.11 -14.45 4.42
CA LEU A 264 8.73 -14.46 3.93
C LEU A 264 8.18 -15.90 3.92
N ILE A 265 7.01 -16.09 4.53
CA ILE A 265 6.28 -17.37 4.55
C ILE A 265 4.96 -17.32 3.79
N ALA A 266 4.42 -16.11 3.60
CA ALA A 266 3.13 -15.91 2.94
C ALA A 266 3.15 -14.64 2.07
N LEU A 267 2.67 -14.79 0.83
CA LEU A 267 2.24 -13.68 -0.01
C LEU A 267 0.72 -13.69 -0.09
N LYS A 268 0.07 -12.60 0.31
CA LYS A 268 -1.37 -12.42 0.19
C LYS A 268 -1.67 -11.46 -0.95
N ILE A 269 -2.62 -11.78 -1.80
CA ILE A 269 -3.06 -10.91 -2.89
C ILE A 269 -4.56 -10.69 -2.75
N SER A 270 -5.02 -9.45 -2.82
CA SER A 270 -6.45 -9.15 -2.82
C SER A 270 -7.14 -9.74 -4.04
N ILE A 271 -8.39 -10.18 -3.89
CA ILE A 271 -9.20 -10.46 -5.07
C ILE A 271 -9.61 -9.14 -5.76
N PRO A 272 -9.77 -9.15 -7.10
CA PRO A 272 -10.29 -8.02 -7.86
C PRO A 272 -11.55 -7.41 -7.27
N ARG A 273 -11.65 -6.08 -7.31
CA ARG A 273 -12.83 -5.36 -6.81
C ARG A 273 -14.11 -5.79 -7.52
N ALA A 274 -14.03 -6.08 -8.81
CA ALA A 274 -15.16 -6.59 -9.59
C ALA A 274 -15.82 -7.83 -8.95
N LEU A 275 -15.03 -8.72 -8.33
CA LEU A 275 -15.55 -9.89 -7.64
C LEU A 275 -16.22 -9.53 -6.30
N SER A 276 -15.61 -8.64 -5.52
CA SER A 276 -16.22 -8.11 -4.31
C SER A 276 -17.56 -7.43 -4.61
N GLU A 277 -17.65 -6.68 -5.71
CA GLU A 277 -18.91 -6.05 -6.14
C GLU A 277 -19.96 -7.07 -6.60
N ARG A 278 -19.56 -8.14 -7.30
CA ARG A 278 -20.44 -9.27 -7.63
C ARG A 278 -21.05 -9.86 -6.36
N MET A 279 -20.23 -10.10 -5.34
CA MET A 279 -20.70 -10.57 -4.04
C MET A 279 -21.67 -9.57 -3.37
N GLN A 280 -21.37 -8.26 -3.41
CA GLN A 280 -22.22 -7.23 -2.79
C GLN A 280 -23.61 -7.12 -3.43
N ARG A 281 -23.75 -7.46 -4.72
CA ARG A 281 -25.05 -7.49 -5.43
C ARG A 281 -25.95 -8.65 -4.99
N LEU A 282 -25.39 -9.68 -4.35
CA LEU A 282 -26.16 -10.84 -3.90
C LEU A 282 -26.96 -10.56 -2.61
N PRO A 283 -28.09 -11.26 -2.42
CA PRO A 283 -28.85 -11.23 -1.16
C PRO A 283 -27.97 -11.57 0.06
N ARG A 284 -28.31 -11.01 1.22
CA ARG A 284 -27.53 -11.15 2.46
C ARG A 284 -27.25 -12.62 2.82
N GLU A 285 -28.21 -13.51 2.65
CA GLU A 285 -28.06 -14.94 2.94
C GLU A 285 -27.00 -15.61 2.04
N CYS A 286 -26.97 -15.26 0.76
CA CYS A 286 -25.96 -15.75 -0.18
C CYS A 286 -24.57 -15.22 0.17
N ARG A 287 -24.46 -13.94 0.58
CA ARG A 287 -23.20 -13.35 1.03
C ARG A 287 -22.63 -14.07 2.25
N LEU A 288 -23.46 -14.33 3.27
CA LEU A 288 -23.06 -15.07 4.47
C LEU A 288 -22.58 -16.49 4.14
N SER A 289 -23.24 -17.17 3.20
CA SER A 289 -22.82 -18.48 2.69
C SER A 289 -21.43 -18.44 2.05
N ILE A 290 -21.15 -17.41 1.24
CA ILE A 290 -19.83 -17.21 0.61
C ILE A 290 -18.77 -16.88 1.66
N GLU A 291 -19.04 -15.96 2.58
CA GLU A 291 -18.13 -15.59 3.67
C GLU A 291 -17.78 -16.78 4.56
N GLN A 292 -18.78 -17.62 4.91
CA GLN A 292 -18.56 -18.86 5.64
C GLN A 292 -17.66 -19.83 4.85
N ARG A 293 -17.92 -20.00 3.55
CA ARG A 293 -17.08 -20.84 2.70
C ARG A 293 -15.64 -20.33 2.62
N VAL A 294 -15.43 -19.02 2.55
CA VAL A 294 -14.10 -18.40 2.57
C VAL A 294 -13.38 -18.72 3.88
N HIS A 295 -14.08 -18.68 5.02
CA HIS A 295 -13.51 -19.06 6.32
C HIS A 295 -13.11 -20.54 6.42
N ASP A 296 -13.83 -21.43 5.74
CA ASP A 296 -13.52 -22.86 5.73
C ASP A 296 -12.30 -23.21 4.84
N LEU A 297 -11.93 -22.33 3.91
CA LEU A 297 -10.85 -22.53 2.95
C LEU A 297 -9.51 -22.02 3.48
N ARG A 298 -8.55 -22.94 3.67
CA ARG A 298 -7.23 -22.65 4.28
C ARG A 298 -6.35 -21.66 3.51
N ARG A 299 -6.64 -21.40 2.23
CA ARG A 299 -5.84 -20.52 1.36
C ARG A 299 -6.52 -19.19 1.09
N LEU A 300 -7.65 -18.91 1.73
CA LEU A 300 -8.33 -17.62 1.63
C LEU A 300 -8.45 -17.01 3.02
N GLN A 301 -8.47 -15.68 3.06
CA GLN A 301 -8.73 -14.94 4.27
C GLN A 301 -9.70 -13.80 3.97
N LEU A 302 -10.73 -13.66 4.81
CA LEU A 302 -11.62 -12.51 4.78
C LEU A 302 -11.07 -11.41 5.70
N THR A 303 -10.90 -10.20 5.20
CA THR A 303 -10.54 -9.04 6.02
C THR A 303 -11.78 -8.46 6.72
N HIS A 304 -11.58 -7.63 7.73
CA HIS A 304 -12.67 -6.94 8.44
C HIS A 304 -13.44 -5.96 7.54
N TYR A 305 -12.85 -5.52 6.43
CA TYR A 305 -13.52 -4.70 5.42
C TYR A 305 -14.29 -5.52 4.36
N GLY A 306 -14.31 -6.86 4.49
CA GLY A 306 -15.00 -7.76 3.55
C GLY A 306 -14.22 -8.06 2.28
N ASN A 307 -12.93 -7.72 2.22
CA ASN A 307 -12.07 -8.11 1.09
C ASN A 307 -11.57 -9.55 1.29
N ILE A 308 -11.51 -10.32 0.21
CA ILE A 308 -10.91 -11.66 0.25
C ILE A 308 -9.45 -11.56 -0.18
N LEU A 309 -8.56 -12.20 0.57
CA LEU A 309 -7.14 -12.31 0.27
C LEU A 309 -6.82 -13.76 -0.10
N ALA A 310 -6.24 -13.96 -1.29
CA ALA A 310 -5.65 -15.22 -1.72
C ALA A 310 -4.26 -15.39 -1.09
N CYS A 311 -4.06 -16.46 -0.33
CA CYS A 311 -2.84 -16.73 0.43
C CYS A 311 -1.93 -17.72 -0.31
N PHE A 312 -0.91 -17.21 -0.98
CA PHE A 312 0.11 -18.00 -1.66
C PHE A 312 1.25 -18.35 -0.68
N PRO A 313 1.45 -19.64 -0.34
CA PRO A 313 2.55 -20.04 0.53
C PRO A 313 3.89 -19.85 -0.18
N LEU A 314 4.90 -19.45 0.59
CA LEU A 314 6.27 -19.36 0.09
C LEU A 314 7.07 -20.56 0.63
N PRO A 315 7.49 -21.52 -0.22
CA PRO A 315 8.28 -22.63 0.25
C PRO A 315 9.62 -22.13 0.81
N ARG A 316 10.05 -22.70 1.94
CA ARG A 316 11.36 -22.40 2.56
C ARG A 316 12.48 -22.97 1.68
N GLY A 317 12.81 -22.27 0.60
CA GLY A 317 13.86 -22.61 -0.36
C GLY A 317 14.72 -21.39 -0.72
N SER A 318 15.95 -21.64 -1.17
CA SER A 318 17.00 -20.65 -1.43
C SER A 318 16.71 -19.64 -2.56
N SER A 319 15.57 -19.74 -3.24
CA SER A 319 15.24 -18.92 -4.42
C SER A 319 14.28 -17.76 -4.15
N GLY A 320 13.58 -17.71 -3.01
CA GLY A 320 12.58 -16.65 -2.73
C GLY A 320 11.47 -16.54 -3.78
N CYS A 321 11.30 -17.55 -4.65
CA CYS A 321 10.30 -17.53 -5.70
C CYS A 321 8.92 -17.86 -5.12
N VAL A 322 7.95 -16.97 -5.38
CA VAL A 322 6.55 -17.23 -5.11
C VAL A 322 6.04 -18.25 -6.13
N GLU A 323 5.81 -19.47 -5.67
CA GLU A 323 5.23 -20.51 -6.50
C GLU A 323 3.91 -20.95 -5.88
N ASP A 324 2.83 -20.85 -6.65
CA ASP A 324 1.65 -21.68 -6.43
C ASP A 324 2.05 -23.12 -6.81
N THR A 325 2.76 -23.80 -5.91
CA THR A 325 3.40 -25.11 -6.16
C THR A 325 2.42 -26.26 -6.15
N ASN A 326 1.22 -26.06 -5.59
CA ASN A 326 0.27 -27.14 -5.30
C ASN A 326 -1.16 -26.85 -5.80
N ASP A 327 -1.38 -25.74 -6.53
CA ASP A 327 -2.67 -25.29 -7.05
C ASP A 327 -3.78 -25.15 -5.97
N GLU A 328 -3.46 -25.27 -4.67
CA GLU A 328 -4.44 -25.23 -3.58
C GLU A 328 -5.07 -23.84 -3.43
N THR A 329 -4.29 -22.79 -3.71
CA THR A 329 -4.76 -21.41 -3.68
C THR A 329 -5.71 -21.16 -4.85
N ALA A 330 -5.34 -21.63 -6.05
CA ALA A 330 -6.18 -21.59 -7.23
C ALA A 330 -7.48 -22.39 -7.03
N GLU A 331 -7.41 -23.60 -6.46
CA GLU A 331 -8.58 -24.43 -6.17
C GLU A 331 -9.52 -23.74 -5.16
N SER A 332 -8.97 -23.16 -4.08
CA SER A 332 -9.77 -22.43 -3.10
C SER A 332 -10.45 -21.20 -3.73
N LEU A 333 -9.73 -20.44 -4.56
CA LEU A 333 -10.30 -19.32 -5.31
C LEU A 333 -11.39 -19.80 -6.27
N TYR A 334 -11.15 -20.89 -6.99
CA TYR A 334 -12.11 -21.46 -7.94
C TYR A 334 -13.40 -21.90 -7.25
N GLN A 335 -13.33 -22.52 -6.08
CA GLN A 335 -14.52 -22.90 -5.31
C GLN A 335 -15.36 -21.70 -4.90
N VAL A 336 -14.72 -20.58 -4.52
CA VAL A 336 -15.43 -19.33 -4.21
C VAL A 336 -16.03 -18.71 -5.45
N LEU A 337 -15.28 -18.62 -6.56
CA LEU A 337 -15.78 -18.12 -7.84
C LEU A 337 -16.99 -18.92 -8.33
N ARG A 338 -16.91 -20.25 -8.25
CA ARG A 338 -18.02 -21.16 -8.59
C ARG A 338 -19.24 -20.93 -7.69
N LEU A 339 -19.04 -20.71 -6.39
CA LEU A 339 -20.13 -20.43 -5.46
C LEU A 339 -20.80 -19.08 -5.73
N ILE A 340 -20.01 -18.04 -6.04
CA ILE A 340 -20.52 -16.73 -6.46
C ILE A 340 -21.36 -16.89 -7.74
N SER A 341 -20.79 -17.53 -8.77
CA SER A 341 -21.48 -17.80 -10.04
C SER A 341 -22.76 -18.62 -9.84
N PHE A 342 -22.76 -19.60 -8.93
CA PHE A 342 -23.96 -20.37 -8.59
C PHE A 342 -25.06 -19.50 -8.00
N HIS A 343 -24.72 -18.63 -7.05
CA HIS A 343 -25.69 -17.72 -6.45
C HIS A 343 -26.20 -16.68 -7.45
N GLU A 344 -25.34 -16.14 -8.31
CA GLU A 344 -25.74 -15.24 -9.40
C GLU A 344 -26.67 -15.92 -10.40
N LEU A 345 -26.36 -17.16 -10.81
CA LEU A 345 -27.22 -17.94 -11.69
C LEU A 345 -28.56 -18.24 -11.02
N LYS A 346 -28.57 -18.57 -9.73
CA LYS A 346 -29.83 -18.83 -8.99
C LYS A 346 -30.74 -17.60 -9.04
N GLU A 347 -30.20 -16.41 -8.73
CA GLU A 347 -30.97 -15.16 -8.82
C GLU A 347 -31.41 -14.86 -10.26
N SER A 348 -30.54 -15.10 -11.24
CA SER A 348 -30.85 -14.90 -12.67
C SER A 348 -31.92 -15.87 -13.18
N SER A 349 -31.87 -17.15 -12.77
CA SER A 349 -32.85 -18.17 -13.13
C SER A 349 -34.23 -17.83 -12.60
N ILE A 350 -34.32 -17.29 -11.37
CA ILE A 350 -35.59 -16.79 -10.82
C ILE A 350 -36.11 -15.65 -11.69
N LEU A 351 -35.26 -14.73 -12.13
CA LEU A 351 -35.67 -13.64 -13.03
C LEU A 351 -36.09 -14.13 -14.42
N ILE A 352 -35.36 -15.10 -15.00
CA ILE A 352 -35.68 -15.70 -16.29
C ILE A 352 -37.02 -16.44 -16.20
N GLU A 353 -37.20 -17.26 -15.17
CA GLU A 353 -38.48 -17.92 -14.88
C GLU A 353 -39.60 -16.90 -14.72
N LEU A 354 -39.42 -15.85 -13.91
CA LEU A 354 -40.41 -14.79 -13.75
C LEU A 354 -40.71 -14.05 -15.07
N ALA A 355 -39.71 -13.84 -15.93
CA ALA A 355 -39.89 -13.23 -17.24
C ALA A 355 -40.66 -14.14 -18.20
N MET A 356 -40.33 -15.43 -18.25
CA MET A 356 -41.08 -16.44 -19.01
C MET A 356 -42.51 -16.56 -18.51
N TRP A 357 -42.72 -16.53 -17.19
CA TRP A 357 -44.03 -16.50 -16.56
C TRP A 357 -44.83 -15.25 -16.96
N LYS A 358 -44.22 -14.07 -16.91
CA LYS A 358 -44.87 -12.81 -17.31
C LYS A 358 -45.27 -12.83 -18.79
N SER A 359 -44.38 -13.30 -19.67
CA SER A 359 -44.67 -13.45 -21.10
C SER A 359 -45.83 -14.40 -21.39
N ARG A 360 -46.07 -15.39 -20.52
CA ARG A 360 -47.20 -16.33 -20.65
C ARG A 360 -48.47 -15.85 -19.98
N LEU A 361 -48.39 -15.00 -18.96
CA LEU A 361 -49.57 -14.38 -18.33
C LEU A 361 -50.27 -13.36 -19.25
N ASP A 362 -49.56 -12.78 -20.23
CA ASP A 362 -50.19 -12.01 -21.31
C ASP A 362 -51.03 -12.88 -22.27
N GLU A 363 -50.99 -14.22 -22.13
CA GLU A 363 -51.94 -15.17 -22.73
C GLU A 363 -52.80 -15.80 -21.61
N ASP A 364 -54.08 -15.43 -21.51
CA ASP A 364 -55.08 -15.77 -20.47
C ASP A 364 -55.04 -17.22 -19.88
N LEU A 365 -54.09 -17.53 -19.00
CA LEU A 365 -53.98 -18.84 -18.32
C LEU A 365 -53.70 -18.72 -16.82
N SER A 366 -54.18 -19.73 -16.07
CA SER A 366 -54.18 -19.76 -14.61
C SER A 366 -52.77 -19.97 -14.02
N ARG A 367 -52.44 -19.28 -12.91
CA ARG A 367 -51.11 -19.29 -12.25
C ARG A 367 -50.61 -20.67 -11.80
N ALA A 368 -51.48 -21.68 -11.69
CA ALA A 368 -51.13 -23.00 -11.18
C ALA A 368 -50.50 -23.93 -12.24
N ASP A 369 -50.72 -23.65 -13.54
CA ASP A 369 -50.33 -24.54 -14.64
C ASP A 369 -48.97 -24.19 -15.30
N CYS A 370 -48.29 -23.13 -14.84
CA CYS A 370 -47.13 -22.54 -15.53
C CYS A 370 -45.74 -23.02 -15.07
N ARG A 371 -45.63 -24.04 -14.21
CA ARG A 371 -44.30 -24.58 -13.80
C ARG A 371 -43.74 -25.52 -14.86
N THR A 372 -43.11 -24.98 -15.91
CA THR A 372 -42.37 -25.78 -16.91
C THR A 372 -40.87 -25.68 -16.62
N SER A 373 -40.16 -26.82 -16.57
CA SER A 373 -38.69 -26.86 -16.44
C SER A 373 -38.02 -26.30 -17.71
N ILE A 374 -36.90 -25.56 -17.58
CA ILE A 374 -36.11 -25.07 -18.72
C ILE A 374 -35.56 -26.27 -19.50
N PRO A 375 -35.73 -26.35 -20.84
CA PRO A 375 -35.17 -27.44 -21.64
C PRO A 375 -33.63 -27.51 -21.57
N ASP A 376 -33.04 -28.71 -21.59
CA ASP A 376 -31.60 -28.91 -21.39
C ASP A 376 -30.69 -28.16 -22.39
N PRO A 377 -30.99 -28.08 -23.71
CA PRO A 377 -30.20 -27.26 -24.63
C PRO A 377 -30.26 -25.77 -24.30
N ALA A 378 -31.41 -25.29 -23.77
CA ALA A 378 -31.57 -23.91 -23.33
C ALA A 378 -30.79 -23.65 -22.03
N LYS A 379 -30.74 -24.60 -21.09
CA LYS A 379 -29.89 -24.49 -19.89
C LYS A 379 -28.42 -24.28 -20.26
N SER A 380 -27.90 -25.08 -21.20
CA SER A 380 -26.51 -24.96 -21.67
C SER A 380 -26.24 -23.62 -22.36
N LEU A 381 -27.15 -23.17 -23.23
CA LEU A 381 -27.03 -21.87 -23.90
C LEU A 381 -27.12 -20.68 -22.93
N ILE A 382 -27.98 -20.77 -21.90
CA ILE A 382 -28.08 -19.74 -20.86
C ILE A 382 -26.79 -19.69 -20.04
N MET A 383 -26.21 -20.84 -19.68
CA MET A 383 -24.92 -20.89 -18.98
C MET A 383 -23.79 -20.27 -19.80
N ASP A 384 -23.75 -20.52 -21.11
CA ASP A 384 -22.76 -19.91 -22.00
C ASP A 384 -23.00 -18.40 -22.18
N TYR A 385 -24.24 -18.01 -22.43
CA TYR A 385 -24.62 -16.60 -22.57
C TYR A 385 -24.32 -15.77 -21.33
N CYS A 386 -24.53 -16.33 -20.13
CA CYS A 386 -24.24 -15.66 -18.87
C CYS A 386 -22.77 -15.77 -18.43
N GLY A 387 -21.89 -16.38 -19.24
CA GLY A 387 -20.46 -16.52 -18.93
C GLY A 387 -20.16 -17.46 -17.77
N PHE A 388 -21.05 -18.40 -17.47
CA PHE A 388 -20.85 -19.41 -16.41
C PHE A 388 -20.19 -20.69 -16.93
N THR A 389 -19.91 -20.76 -18.23
CA THR A 389 -19.21 -21.89 -18.86
C THR A 389 -17.84 -22.10 -18.22
N GLY A 390 -17.68 -23.28 -17.60
CA GLY A 390 -16.46 -23.67 -16.89
C GLY A 390 -16.47 -23.48 -15.37
N PHE A 391 -17.46 -22.77 -14.82
CA PHE A 391 -17.72 -22.75 -13.38
C PHE A 391 -18.83 -23.70 -12.96
N LEU A 392 -19.86 -23.86 -13.80
CA LEU A 392 -21.03 -24.67 -13.53
C LEU A 392 -21.33 -25.59 -14.72
N GLU A 393 -21.85 -26.77 -14.41
CA GLU A 393 -22.38 -27.70 -15.41
C GLU A 393 -23.90 -27.82 -15.23
N PRO A 394 -24.69 -27.83 -16.32
CA PRO A 394 -26.13 -27.97 -16.22
C PRO A 394 -26.49 -29.37 -15.74
N ALA A 395 -27.44 -29.45 -14.80
CA ALA A 395 -28.10 -30.71 -14.48
C ALA A 395 -28.97 -31.10 -15.69
N ILE A 396 -28.45 -32.03 -16.48
CA ILE A 396 -29.15 -32.68 -17.59
C ILE A 396 -29.97 -33.81 -16.97
N GLU A 397 -31.27 -33.87 -17.28
CA GLU A 397 -32.08 -35.00 -16.87
C GLU A 397 -31.75 -36.15 -17.82
N ASP A 398 -31.10 -37.21 -17.31
CA ASP A 398 -30.84 -38.41 -18.11
C ASP A 398 -32.18 -38.98 -18.60
N THR A 399 -32.44 -38.84 -19.90
CA THR A 399 -33.64 -39.35 -20.59
C THR A 399 -33.67 -40.86 -20.70
#